data_AF-A0A060XKU9-F1
#
_entry.id   AF-A0A060XKU9-F1
#
_cell.length_a   1.000
_cell.length_b   1.000
_cell.length_c   1.000
_cell.angle_alpha   90.00
_cell.angle_beta   90.00
_cell.angle_gamma   90.00
#
_symmetry.space_group_name_H-M   'P 1'
#
loop_
_entity.id
_entity.type
_entity.pdbx_description
1 polymer ?
#
loop_
_entity_poly.entity_id
_entity_poly.type
_entity_poly.pdbx_seq_one_letter_code
_entity_poly.pdbx_strand_id
1 'polypeptide(L)'
;MRLLLLPLQTHTEVRDDKPVFEKRSLVWEEDMQMHSMFLDRKEELKAEHASYLRQHPELRTMMADFLQFLLLRKPSDVFVFAREYFSPFASLQPPGSTFNTSSP
;
A
#
# COMPACT_ATOMS: atom_id res chain seq x y z
N MET A 1 51.71 46.12 -44.31
CA MET A 1 50.56 45.18 -44.22
C MET A 1 50.08 45.17 -42.78
N ARG A 2 48.96 45.82 -42.46
CA ARG A 2 48.37 45.82 -41.11
C ARG A 2 47.71 44.46 -40.88
N LEU A 3 48.26 43.68 -39.94
CA LEU A 3 47.58 42.49 -39.42
C LEU A 3 46.36 42.98 -38.63
N LEU A 4 45.16 42.72 -39.15
CA LEU A 4 43.91 42.98 -38.45
C LEU A 4 43.85 42.01 -37.25
N LEU A 5 44.11 42.53 -36.06
CA LEU A 5 43.75 41.85 -34.81
C LEU A 5 42.23 41.79 -34.75
N LEU A 6 41.67 40.63 -35.10
CA LEU A 6 40.28 40.31 -34.78
C LEU A 6 40.13 40.38 -33.26
N PRO A 7 39.10 41.08 -32.73
CA PRO A 7 38.83 41.02 -31.30
C PRO A 7 38.55 39.57 -30.95
N LEU A 8 39.32 39.01 -30.02
CA LEU A 8 39.01 37.72 -29.42
C LEU A 8 37.62 37.86 -28.79
N GLN A 9 36.60 37.35 -29.47
CA GLN A 9 35.29 37.15 -28.86
C GLN A 9 35.51 36.09 -27.79
N THR A 10 35.75 36.51 -26.56
CA THR A 10 35.53 35.65 -25.41
C THR A 10 34.04 35.32 -25.46
N HIS A 11 33.71 34.17 -26.03
CA HIS A 11 32.43 33.54 -25.76
C HIS A 11 32.46 33.26 -24.26
N THR A 12 32.03 34.25 -23.48
CA THR A 12 31.66 34.05 -22.09
C THR A 12 30.52 33.07 -22.19
N GLU A 13 30.82 31.78 -22.14
CA GLU A 13 29.82 30.76 -21.87
C GLU A 13 29.22 31.16 -20.53
N VAL A 14 28.09 31.87 -20.61
CA VAL A 14 27.14 31.91 -19.51
C VAL A 14 26.76 30.44 -19.38
N ARG A 15 27.46 29.73 -18.51
CA ARG A 15 27.06 28.40 -18.08
C ARG A 15 25.63 28.59 -17.62
N ASP A 16 24.68 28.01 -18.34
CA ASP A 16 23.30 27.93 -17.86
C ASP A 16 23.37 27.18 -16.53
N ASP A 17 23.40 27.93 -15.43
CA ASP A 17 23.38 27.37 -14.09
C ASP A 17 22.05 26.64 -13.95
N LYS A 18 22.14 25.31 -14.02
CA LYS A 18 21.00 24.42 -14.01
C LYS A 18 20.12 24.77 -12.81
N PRO A 19 18.81 25.06 -13.00
CA PRO A 19 17.96 25.46 -11.89
C PRO A 19 17.99 24.39 -10.79
N VAL A 20 18.42 24.80 -9.61
CA VAL A 20 18.45 23.93 -8.42
C VAL A 20 17.06 23.94 -7.82
N PHE A 21 16.28 22.89 -8.08
CA PHE A 21 14.97 22.71 -7.46
C PHE A 21 15.13 22.12 -6.06
N GLU A 22 14.64 22.85 -5.06
CA GLU A 22 14.56 22.34 -3.69
C GLU A 22 13.59 21.15 -3.63
N LYS A 23 14.01 20.06 -3.00
CA LYS A 23 13.15 18.91 -2.75
C LYS A 23 12.12 19.30 -1.69
N ARG A 24 10.86 19.46 -2.09
CA ARG A 24 9.75 19.64 -1.17
C ARG A 24 9.39 18.31 -0.50
N SER A 25 8.91 18.38 0.73
CA SER A 25 8.35 17.21 1.42
C SER A 25 7.11 16.73 0.67
N LEU A 26 7.02 15.42 0.43
CA LEU A 26 5.87 14.81 -0.21
C LEU A 26 4.73 14.71 0.81
N VAL A 27 3.69 15.53 0.65
CA VAL A 27 2.41 15.39 1.37
C VAL A 27 1.39 14.91 0.37
N TRP A 28 1.17 13.60 0.30
CA TRP A 28 0.42 13.00 -0.80
C TRP A 28 -1.07 13.31 -0.75
N GLU A 29 -1.59 13.61 0.44
CA GLU A 29 -2.98 14.00 0.67
C GLU A 29 -3.30 15.37 0.04
N GLU A 30 -2.31 16.26 -0.09
CA GLU A 30 -2.47 17.59 -0.67
C GLU A 30 -2.30 17.59 -2.20
N ASP A 31 -1.60 16.58 -2.72
CA ASP A 31 -1.46 16.38 -4.16
C ASP A 31 -2.73 15.74 -4.74
N MET A 32 -3.43 16.50 -5.59
CA MET A 32 -4.71 16.06 -6.16
C MET A 32 -4.59 14.74 -6.94
N GLN A 33 -3.48 14.50 -7.64
CA GLN A 33 -3.31 13.27 -8.43
C GLN A 33 -3.09 12.07 -7.51
N MET A 34 -2.18 12.19 -6.53
CA MET A 34 -1.90 11.09 -5.61
C MET A 34 -3.09 10.78 -4.72
N HIS A 35 -3.82 11.80 -4.26
CA HIS A 35 -5.03 11.59 -3.50
C HIS A 35 -6.09 10.83 -4.31
N SER A 36 -6.28 11.18 -5.59
CA SER A 36 -7.18 10.45 -6.50
C SER A 36 -6.76 8.99 -6.65
N MET A 37 -5.49 8.72 -6.93
CA MET A 37 -4.97 7.36 -7.07
C MET A 37 -5.19 6.51 -5.81
N PHE A 38 -5.00 7.12 -4.64
CA PHE A 38 -5.27 6.46 -3.36
C PHE A 38 -6.74 6.09 -3.21
N LEU A 39 -7.65 7.02 -3.53
CA LEU A 39 -9.09 6.77 -3.45
C LEU A 39 -9.54 5.65 -4.38
N ASP A 40 -9.06 5.65 -5.62
CA ASP A 40 -9.37 4.63 -6.61
C ASP A 40 -8.92 3.23 -6.13
N ARG A 41 -7.66 3.10 -5.70
CA ARG A 41 -7.14 1.82 -5.21
C ARG A 41 -7.84 1.36 -3.93
N LYS A 42 -8.18 2.30 -3.04
CA LYS A 42 -8.94 2.00 -1.82
C LYS A 42 -10.33 1.45 -2.15
N GLU A 43 -11.02 2.03 -3.13
CA GLU A 43 -12.35 1.57 -3.52
C GLU A 43 -12.31 0.23 -4.24
N GLU A 44 -11.32 0.03 -5.13
CA GLU A 44 -11.05 -1.25 -5.77
C GLU A 44 -10.86 -2.37 -4.73
N LEU A 45 -9.97 -2.17 -3.75
CA LEU A 45 -9.73 -3.14 -2.67
C LEU A 45 -10.99 -3.43 -1.86
N LYS A 46 -11.80 -2.41 -1.53
CA LYS A 46 -13.07 -2.62 -0.83
C LYS A 46 -14.05 -3.45 -1.67
N ALA A 47 -14.14 -3.18 -2.97
CA ALA A 47 -15.01 -3.90 -3.88
C ALA A 47 -14.57 -5.36 -4.05
N GLU A 48 -13.26 -5.62 -4.14
CA GLU A 48 -12.68 -6.96 -4.13
C GLU A 48 -13.04 -7.71 -2.84
N HIS A 49 -12.80 -7.10 -1.67
CA HIS A 49 -13.12 -7.69 -0.37
C HIS A 49 -14.62 -7.99 -0.23
N ALA A 50 -15.49 -7.06 -0.61
CA ALA A 50 -16.93 -7.26 -0.57
C ALA A 50 -17.39 -8.36 -1.54
N SER A 51 -16.71 -8.50 -2.69
CA SER A 51 -16.99 -9.57 -3.65
C SER A 51 -16.55 -10.93 -3.13
N TYR A 52 -15.37 -11.02 -2.52
CA TYR A 52 -14.88 -12.23 -1.85
C TYR A 52 -15.86 -12.71 -0.77
N LEU A 53 -16.32 -11.82 0.12
CA LEU A 53 -17.30 -12.18 1.15
C LEU A 53 -18.66 -12.61 0.59
N ARG A 54 -19.08 -12.04 -0.55
CA ARG A 54 -20.32 -12.45 -1.24
C ARG A 54 -20.19 -13.83 -1.91
N GLN A 55 -19.00 -14.15 -2.42
CA GLN A 55 -18.69 -15.43 -3.05
C GLN A 55 -18.50 -16.56 -2.02
N HIS A 56 -18.10 -16.20 -0.80
CA HIS A 56 -17.79 -17.13 0.29
C HIS A 56 -18.74 -17.00 1.50
N PRO A 57 -20.03 -17.37 1.35
CA PRO A 57 -21.00 -17.29 2.45
C PRO A 57 -20.62 -18.15 3.67
N GLU A 58 -19.79 -19.18 3.49
CA GLU A 58 -19.23 -20.01 4.56
C GLU A 58 -18.47 -19.18 5.60
N LEU A 59 -17.80 -18.10 5.20
CA LEU A 59 -17.08 -17.21 6.12
C LEU A 59 -18.05 -16.49 7.05
N ARG A 60 -19.18 -16.03 6.52
CA ARG A 60 -20.22 -15.38 7.33
C ARG A 60 -20.82 -16.33 8.35
N THR A 61 -21.10 -17.56 7.93
CA THR A 61 -21.64 -18.60 8.82
C THR A 61 -20.62 -18.97 9.90
N MET A 62 -19.36 -19.22 9.52
CA MET A 62 -18.26 -19.53 10.44
C MET A 62 -18.06 -18.41 11.49
N MET A 63 -18.11 -17.14 11.07
CA MET A 63 -18.02 -16.01 11.98
C MET A 63 -19.22 -15.90 12.92
N ALA A 64 -20.43 -16.18 12.43
CA ALA A 64 -21.64 -16.18 13.26
C ALA A 64 -21.58 -17.28 14.33
N ASP A 65 -21.16 -18.49 13.95
CA ASP A 65 -21.00 -19.61 14.86
C ASP A 65 -19.92 -19.33 15.91
N PHE A 66 -18.78 -18.76 15.49
CA PHE A 66 -17.73 -18.32 16.41
C PHE A 66 -18.27 -17.33 17.45
N LEU A 67 -18.97 -16.27 17.00
CA LEU A 67 -19.55 -15.26 17.89
C LEU A 67 -20.59 -15.87 18.84
N GLN A 68 -21.40 -16.80 18.35
CA GLN A 68 -22.37 -17.49 19.20
C GLN A 68 -21.67 -18.29 20.31
N PHE A 69 -20.64 -19.07 19.98
CA PHE A 69 -19.89 -19.79 21.00
C PHE A 69 -19.12 -18.89 21.95
N LEU A 70 -18.57 -17.78 21.45
CA LEU A 70 -17.87 -16.79 22.25
C LEU A 70 -18.79 -16.17 23.31
N LEU A 71 -20.01 -15.80 22.91
CA LEU A 71 -21.02 -15.20 23.80
C LEU A 71 -21.59 -16.20 24.80
N LEU A 72 -21.68 -17.48 24.43
CA LEU A 72 -22.14 -18.54 25.33
C LEU A 72 -21.09 -18.92 26.37
N ARG A 73 -19.84 -19.12 25.93
CA ARG A 73 -18.76 -19.60 26.80
C ARG A 73 -18.11 -18.50 27.63
N LYS A 74 -18.08 -17.26 27.12
CA LYS A 74 -17.44 -16.09 27.76
C LYS A 74 -16.07 -16.44 28.36
N PRO A 75 -15.13 -16.94 27.53
CA PRO A 75 -13.82 -17.34 28.01
C PRO A 75 -13.06 -16.13 28.59
N SER A 76 -12.19 -16.38 29.56
CA SER A 76 -11.29 -15.36 30.10
C SER A 76 -10.26 -14.88 29.08
N ASP A 77 -9.84 -15.76 28.16
CA ASP A 77 -8.94 -15.44 27.05
C ASP A 77 -9.63 -15.73 25.71
N VAL A 78 -9.99 -14.66 25.02
CA VAL A 78 -10.67 -14.71 23.72
C VAL A 78 -9.72 -15.15 22.60
N PHE A 79 -8.43 -14.86 22.70
CA PHE A 79 -7.45 -15.18 21.65
C PHE A 79 -7.13 -16.66 21.62
N VAL A 80 -6.93 -17.28 22.80
CA VAL A 80 -6.74 -18.74 22.90
C VAL A 80 -7.98 -19.47 22.38
N PHE A 81 -9.16 -19.00 22.78
CA PHE A 81 -10.43 -19.55 22.30
C PHE A 81 -10.59 -19.45 20.78
N ALA A 82 -10.27 -18.29 20.19
CA ALA A 82 -10.29 -18.10 18.74
C ALA A 82 -9.31 -19.03 18.04
N ARG A 83 -8.06 -19.13 18.53
CA ARG A 83 -7.05 -20.02 17.95
C ARG A 83 -7.53 -21.47 17.91
N GLU A 84 -8.10 -21.96 19.01
CA GLU A 84 -8.63 -23.32 19.09
C GLU A 84 -9.84 -23.52 18.17
N TYR A 85 -10.77 -22.55 18.15
CA TYR A 85 -11.94 -22.60 17.27
C TYR A 85 -11.56 -22.63 15.79
N PHE A 86 -10.59 -21.81 15.38
CA PHE A 86 -10.20 -21.69 13.98
C PHE A 86 -9.14 -22.72 13.53
N SER A 87 -8.47 -23.42 14.46
CA SER A 87 -7.42 -24.39 14.15
C SER A 87 -7.81 -25.46 13.11
N PRO A 88 -9.04 -26.00 13.10
CA PRO A 88 -9.43 -26.99 12.09
C PRO A 88 -9.54 -26.43 10.67
N PHE A 89 -9.74 -25.12 10.50
CA PHE A 89 -9.86 -24.48 9.18
C PHE A 89 -8.50 -24.06 8.59
N ALA A 90 -7.42 -24.20 9.36
CA ALA A 90 -6.06 -24.01 8.87
C ALA A 90 -5.65 -25.22 7.99
N SER A 91 -6.26 -25.37 6.83
CA SER A 91 -5.80 -26.32 5.82
C SER A 91 -4.40 -25.91 5.34
N LEU A 92 -3.50 -26.91 5.27
CA LEU A 92 -2.09 -26.80 4.89
C LEU A 92 -1.90 -25.78 3.77
N GLN A 93 -1.24 -24.66 4.08
CA GLN A 93 -0.76 -23.79 3.02
C GLN A 93 0.06 -24.63 2.04
N PRO A 94 -0.20 -24.55 0.73
CA PRO A 94 0.74 -25.12 -0.22
C PRO A 94 2.12 -24.48 0.06
N PRO A 95 3.21 -25.27 0.15
CA PRO A 95 4.54 -24.75 0.39
C PRO A 95 4.87 -23.76 -0.74
N GLY A 96 4.76 -22.46 -0.47
CA GLY A 96 4.91 -21.41 -1.47
C GLY A 96 3.94 -20.23 -1.34
N SER A 97 2.85 -20.32 -0.56
CA SER A 97 1.98 -19.16 -0.28
C SER A 97 2.63 -18.23 0.76
N THR A 98 3.75 -17.62 0.36
CA THR A 98 4.34 -16.50 1.07
C THR A 98 3.42 -15.30 0.83
N PHE A 99 2.49 -15.07 1.76
CA PHE A 99 2.08 -13.69 2.01
C PHE A 99 3.35 -12.96 2.45
N ASN A 100 4.04 -12.35 1.50
CA ASN A 100 5.19 -11.51 1.76
C ASN A 100 4.68 -10.34 2.59
N THR A 101 4.75 -10.47 3.91
CA THR A 101 4.73 -9.34 4.82
C THR A 101 5.86 -8.44 4.37
N SER A 102 5.51 -7.36 3.68
CA SER A 102 6.39 -6.22 3.47
C SER A 102 6.87 -5.80 4.86
N SER A 103 8.12 -6.12 5.15
CA SER A 103 8.79 -5.71 6.38
C SER A 103 8.96 -4.18 6.37
N PRO A 104 8.95 -3.53 7.55
CA PRO A 104 9.01 -2.08 7.69
C PRO A 104 10.29 -1.45 7.15
#